data_AF-A0A8T6GKL2-F1
#
_entry.id   AF-A0A8T6GKL2-F1
#
_cell.length_a   1.000
_cell.length_b   1.000
_cell.length_c   1.000
_cell.angle_alpha   90.00
_cell.angle_beta   90.00
_cell.angle_gamma   90.00
#
_symmetry.space_group_name_H-M   'P 1'
#
loop_
_entity.id
_entity.type
_entity.pdbx_description
1 polymer ?
#
loop_
_entity_poly.entity_id
_entity_poly.type
_entity_poly.pdbx_seq_one_letter_code
_entity_poly.pdbx_strand_id
1 'polypeptide(L)' 'VSKTKEIPYDWPGAMGVPISFLDKHNPGQFEIIGMDRPLITELTGKVSRFWLNGTEKYARIVIRNKRLQA' A
#
# COMPACT_ATOMS: atom_id res chain seq x y z
N VAL A 1 1.00 -6.96 -0.95
CA VAL A 1 1.71 -7.81 0.04
C VAL A 1 0.83 -8.01 1.28
N SER A 2 0.97 -9.14 2.00
CA SER A 2 0.12 -9.45 3.15
C SER A 2 0.81 -9.33 4.52
N LYS A 3 2.15 -9.31 4.57
CA LYS A 3 2.94 -9.10 5.80
C LYS A 3 4.08 -8.13 5.57
N THR A 4 4.46 -7.35 6.59
CA THR A 4 5.61 -6.43 6.51
C THR A 4 6.92 -7.12 6.12
N LYS A 5 7.15 -8.35 6.61
CA LYS A 5 8.37 -9.13 6.30
C LYS A 5 8.44 -9.59 4.84
N GLU A 6 7.32 -9.58 4.13
CA GLU A 6 7.22 -9.99 2.73
C GLU A 6 7.27 -8.79 1.77
N ILE A 7 7.57 -7.58 2.27
CA ILE A 7 7.71 -6.40 1.41
C ILE A 7 9.03 -6.53 0.65
N PRO A 8 9.01 -6.66 -0.69
CA PRO A 8 10.23 -6.75 -1.49
C PRO A 8 11.02 -5.45 -1.42
N TYR A 9 12.33 -5.57 -1.29
CA TYR A 9 13.24 -4.43 -1.20
C TYR A 9 13.44 -3.74 -2.56
N ASP A 10 13.36 -4.52 -3.63
CA ASP A 10 13.70 -4.19 -5.02
C ASP A 10 12.46 -3.86 -5.89
N TRP A 11 11.30 -3.60 -5.27
CA TRP A 11 10.10 -3.19 -6.01
C TRP A 11 10.06 -1.68 -6.25
N PRO A 12 10.21 -1.20 -7.50
CA PRO A 12 10.26 0.24 -7.80
C PRO A 12 8.88 0.91 -7.78
N GLY A 13 7.81 0.11 -7.89
CA GLY A 13 6.43 0.61 -7.97
C GLY A 13 5.82 0.97 -6.62
N ALA A 14 4.59 1.50 -6.67
CA ALA A 14 3.74 1.60 -5.49
C ALA A 14 3.21 0.21 -5.08
N MET A 15 2.94 0.01 -3.79
CA MET A 15 2.48 -1.27 -3.26
C MET A 15 1.44 -1.11 -2.16
N GLY A 16 0.32 -1.82 -2.29
CA GLY A 16 -0.66 -1.99 -1.21
C GLY A 16 -0.18 -2.96 -0.14
N VAL A 17 -0.02 -2.46 1.08
CA VAL A 17 0.35 -3.22 2.28
C VAL A 17 -0.75 -3.11 3.35
N PRO A 18 -0.86 -4.05 4.30
CA PRO A 18 -1.85 -3.95 5.37
C PRO A 18 -1.67 -2.67 6.18
N ILE A 19 -2.75 -2.08 6.69
CA ILE A 19 -2.70 -0.87 7.54
C ILE A 19 -1.76 -1.03 8.76
N SER A 20 -1.63 -2.25 9.30
CA SER A 20 -0.70 -2.57 10.40
C SER A 20 0.79 -2.41 10.03
N PHE A 21 1.11 -2.11 8.77
CA PHE A 21 2.46 -1.69 8.39
C PHE A 21 2.88 -0.40 9.09
N LEU A 22 1.93 0.47 9.47
CA LEU A 22 2.20 1.71 10.19
C LEU A 22 3.01 1.49 11.48
N ASP A 23 2.76 0.39 12.20
CA ASP A 23 3.50 0.03 13.42
C ASP A 23 5.00 -0.22 13.19
N LYS A 24 5.38 -0.49 11.94
CA LYS A 24 6.74 -0.83 11.51
C LYS A 24 7.28 0.15 10.46
N HIS A 25 6.60 1.28 10.29
CA HIS A 25 6.92 2.22 9.23
C HIS A 25 8.26 2.91 9.49
N ASN A 26 9.11 2.93 8.47
CA ASN A 26 10.34 3.73 8.45
C ASN A 26 10.20 4.82 7.36
N PRO A 27 9.98 6.09 7.75
CA PRO A 27 9.83 7.21 6.81
C PRO A 27 11.07 7.48 5.94
N GLY A 28 12.25 7.03 6.37
CA GLY A 28 13.48 7.10 5.58
C GLY A 28 13.54 6.06 4.46
N GLN A 29 12.81 4.95 4.60
CA GLN A 29 12.78 3.86 3.61
C GLN A 29 11.58 3.96 2.67
N PHE A 30 10.40 4.23 3.23
CA PHE A 30 9.14 4.22 2.49
C PHE A 30 8.43 5.56 2.61
N GLU A 31 7.82 5.97 1.52
CA GLU A 31 6.84 7.05 1.46
C GLU A 31 5.44 6.44 1.50
N ILE A 32 4.51 7.04 2.25
CA ILE A 32 3.10 6.67 2.24
C ILE A 32 2.39 7.55 1.20
N ILE A 33 1.85 6.93 0.16
CA ILE A 33 1.16 7.61 -0.93
C ILE A 33 -0.30 7.90 -0.56
N GLY A 34 -0.95 6.96 0.15
CA GLY A 34 -2.35 7.12 0.54
C GLY A 34 -2.99 5.84 1.05
N MET A 35 -4.30 5.90 1.29
CA MET A 35 -5.12 4.79 1.77
C MET A 35 -5.98 4.21 0.64
N ASP A 36 -6.30 2.93 0.74
CA ASP A 36 -7.09 2.20 -0.25
C ASP A 36 -8.40 2.88 -0.63
N ARG A 37 -9.26 3.20 0.36
CA ARG A 37 -10.60 3.71 0.12
C ARG A 37 -10.61 5.08 -0.56
N PRO A 38 -9.86 6.10 -0.08
CA PRO A 38 -9.76 7.38 -0.79
C PRO A 38 -9.26 7.21 -2.23
N LEU A 39 -8.18 6.45 -2.43
CA LEU A 39 -7.60 6.24 -3.76
C LEU A 39 -8.60 5.57 -4.72
N ILE A 40 -9.30 4.53 -4.28
CA ILE A 40 -10.31 3.86 -5.13
C ILE A 40 -11.51 4.78 -5.40
N THR A 41 -11.92 5.57 -4.41
CA THR A 41 -13.03 6.52 -4.59
C THR A 41 -12.67 7.59 -5.60
N GLU A 42 -11.44 8.12 -5.56
CA GLU A 42 -10.94 9.09 -6.52
C GLU A 42 -10.79 8.49 -7.92
N LEU A 43 -10.29 7.25 -8.03
CA LEU A 43 -10.07 6.59 -9.31
C LEU A 43 -11.34 6.11 -10.00
N THR A 44 -12.37 5.72 -9.24
CA THR A 44 -13.54 5.01 -9.77
C THR A 44 -14.87 5.71 -9.50
N GLY A 45 -14.89 6.75 -8.66
CA GLY A 45 -16.10 7.39 -8.15
C GLY A 45 -16.90 6.52 -7.17
N LYS A 46 -16.42 5.32 -6.82
CA LYS A 46 -17.11 4.37 -5.95
C LYS A 46 -16.32 4.13 -4.68
N VAL A 47 -17.04 4.14 -3.56
CA VAL A 47 -16.46 3.75 -2.27
C VAL A 47 -16.24 2.24 -2.26
N SER A 48 -14.98 1.82 -2.40
CA SER A 48 -14.57 0.40 -2.37
C SER A 48 -13.15 0.28 -1.83
N ARG A 49 -12.72 -0.95 -1.51
CA ARG A 49 -11.35 -1.28 -1.08
C ARG A 49 -10.61 -2.07 -2.16
N PHE A 50 -9.37 -2.46 -1.89
CA PHE A 50 -8.65 -3.38 -2.76
C PHE A 50 -9.20 -4.80 -2.68
N TRP A 51 -9.50 -5.34 -3.86
CA TRP A 51 -9.85 -6.74 -4.05
C TRP A 51 -8.61 -7.50 -4.50
N LEU A 52 -8.34 -8.65 -3.87
CA LEU A 52 -7.29 -9.56 -4.31
C LEU A 52 -7.87 -10.96 -4.39
N ASN A 53 -7.83 -11.56 -5.58
CA ASN A 53 -8.38 -12.89 -5.87
C ASN A 53 -9.87 -13.03 -5.48
N GLY A 54 -10.69 -12.03 -5.80
CA GLY A 54 -12.14 -12.04 -5.50
C GLY A 54 -12.49 -11.83 -4.03
N THR A 55 -11.51 -11.62 -3.14
CA THR A 55 -11.75 -11.29 -1.73
C THR A 55 -11.40 -9.83 -1.45
N GLU A 56 -12.35 -9.07 -0.90
CA GLU A 56 -12.07 -7.74 -0.37
C GLU A 56 -11.07 -7.83 0.80
N LYS A 57 -10.02 -7.04 0.76
CA LYS A 57 -9.01 -7.04 1.83
C LYS A 57 -9.34 -5.97 2.87
N TYR A 58 -8.93 -6.25 4.11
CA TYR A 58 -8.86 -5.25 5.18
C TYR A 58 -8.11 -4.00 4.71
N ALA A 59 -8.34 -2.88 5.41
CA ALA A 59 -7.74 -1.58 5.09
C ALA A 59 -6.25 -1.70 4.75
N ARG A 60 -5.89 -1.11 3.61
CA ARG A 60 -4.52 -1.08 3.11
C ARG A 60 -4.04 0.35 2.92
N ILE A 61 -2.74 0.53 3.09
CA ILE A 61 -2.03 1.75 2.68
C ILE A 61 -1.15 1.43 1.48
N VAL A 62 -0.98 2.43 0.63
CA VAL A 62 -0.10 2.36 -0.52
C VAL A 62 1.21 3.01 -0.14
N ILE A 63 2.30 2.26 -0.24
CA ILE A 63 3.66 2.72 0.04
C ILE A 63 4.52 2.65 -1.22
N ARG A 64 5.59 3.44 -1.26
CA ARG A 64 6.61 3.37 -2.31
C ARG A 64 8.00 3.47 -1.70
N ASN A 65 8.95 2.68 -2.20
CA ASN A 65 10.32 2.69 -1.70
C ASN A 65 11.04 3.95 -2.20
N LYS A 66 11.50 4.80 -1.26
CA LYS A 66 12.20 6.04 -1.58
C LYS A 66 13.58 5.81 -2.19
N ARG A 67 14.22 4.68 -1.86
CA ARG A 67 15.57 4.33 -2.35
C ARG A 67 15.61 3.95 -3.82
N LEU A 68 14.44 3.65 -4.41
CA LEU A 68 14.29 3.24 -5.80
C LEU A 68 13.67 4.34 -6.67
N GLN A 69 13.42 5.52 -6.10
CA GLN A 69 13.06 6.72 -6.85
C GLN A 69 14.38 7.36 -7.32
N ALA A 70 14.83 6.96 -8.52
CA ALA A 70 15.92 7.61 -9.24
C ALA A 70 15.47 8.96 -9.80
#